data_AF-A0A940E0E0-F1
#
_entry.id   AF-A0A940E0E0-F1
#
_cell.length_a   1.000
_cell.length_b   1.000
_cell.length_c   1.000
_cell.angle_alpha   90.00
_cell.angle_beta   90.00
_cell.angle_gamma   90.00
#
_symmetry.space_group_name_H-M   'P 1'
#
loop_
_entity.id
_entity.type
_entity.pdbx_description
1 polymer ?
#
loop_
_entity_poly.entity_id
_entity_poly.type
_entity_poly.pdbx_seq_one_letter_code
_entity_poly.pdbx_strand_id
1 'polypeptide(L)'
;MSSEHLEILKSLLPVLVALLTLTGGGIVYNWQKSIDRKNQILQERRTLYRNFMGKVQQLLLDKQMDKADKAVEHFLEFKLLIAELLVTAPDKVIAPLKSTDAAMKNLMRVTFTSNSGTPFDDDDTASAERDFFDAYEKTLIEMRRDSFGDTEVTDKFAKALVDAMSASLIIGKR
;
A
#
# COMPACT_ATOMS: atom_id res chain seq x y z
N MET A 1 -54.06 -22.01 -27.88
CA MET A 1 -53.51 -22.89 -26.82
C MET A 1 -54.66 -23.72 -26.28
N SER A 2 -54.58 -25.06 -26.32
CA SER A 2 -55.61 -25.91 -25.71
C SER A 2 -55.52 -25.85 -24.17
N SER A 3 -56.63 -26.12 -23.49
CA SER A 3 -56.73 -26.11 -22.02
C SER A 3 -55.72 -27.05 -21.34
N GLU A 4 -55.39 -28.18 -21.97
CA GLU A 4 -54.39 -29.12 -21.46
C GLU A 4 -52.99 -28.51 -21.35
N HIS A 5 -52.59 -27.66 -22.29
CA HIS A 5 -51.27 -27.02 -22.24
C HIS A 5 -51.17 -26.01 -21.09
N LEU A 6 -52.29 -25.42 -20.69
CA LEU A 6 -52.38 -24.50 -19.55
C LEU A 6 -52.27 -25.23 -18.21
N GLU A 7 -52.81 -26.44 -18.10
CA GLU A 7 -52.68 -27.24 -16.87
C GLU A 7 -51.27 -27.81 -16.69
N ILE A 8 -50.62 -28.26 -17.76
CA ILE A 8 -49.22 -28.71 -17.75
C ILE A 8 -48.28 -27.56 -17.35
N LEU A 9 -48.52 -26.34 -17.86
CA LEU A 9 -47.71 -25.18 -17.50
C LEU A 9 -47.86 -24.82 -16.01
N LYS A 10 -49.08 -24.89 -15.46
CA LYS A 10 -49.35 -24.63 -14.04
C LYS A 10 -48.70 -25.67 -13.12
N SER A 11 -48.64 -26.94 -13.53
CA SER A 11 -47.98 -27.98 -12.73
C SER A 11 -46.45 -27.91 -12.78
N LEU A 12 -45.87 -27.40 -13.88
CA LEU A 12 -44.43 -27.20 -14.04
C LEU A 12 -43.91 -25.90 -13.43
N LEU A 13 -44.78 -24.89 -13.24
CA LEU A 13 -44.40 -23.59 -12.70
C LEU A 13 -43.64 -23.67 -11.35
N PRO A 14 -44.07 -24.46 -10.35
CA PRO A 14 -43.35 -24.58 -9.08
C PRO A 14 -41.94 -25.17 -9.24
N VAL A 15 -41.79 -26.13 -10.17
CA VAL A 15 -40.48 -26.75 -10.48
C VAL A 15 -39.54 -25.74 -11.13
N LEU A 16 -40.05 -24.93 -12.07
CA LEU A 16 -39.28 -23.86 -12.70
C LEU A 16 -38.87 -22.79 -11.69
N VAL A 17 -39.78 -22.40 -10.78
CA VAL A 17 -39.47 -21.44 -9.71
C VAL A 17 -38.40 -22.01 -8.76
N ALA A 18 -38.50 -23.28 -8.38
CA ALA A 18 -37.51 -23.93 -7.53
C ALA A 18 -36.13 -24.00 -8.22
N LEU A 19 -36.08 -24.37 -9.51
CA LEU A 19 -34.85 -24.38 -10.30
C LEU A 19 -34.22 -22.99 -10.41
N LEU A 20 -35.02 -21.96 -10.75
CA LEU A 20 -34.54 -20.58 -10.84
C LEU A 20 -34.05 -20.07 -9.48
N THR A 21 -34.70 -20.45 -8.38
CA THR A 21 -34.29 -20.06 -7.03
C THR A 21 -32.95 -20.71 -6.66
N LEU A 22 -32.77 -22.00 -6.97
CA LEU A 22 -31.52 -22.71 -6.72
C LEU A 22 -30.37 -22.15 -7.55
N THR A 23 -30.58 -21.95 -8.86
CA THR A 23 -29.56 -21.38 -9.75
C THR A 23 -29.24 -19.94 -9.38
N GLY A 24 -30.26 -19.12 -9.11
CA GLY A 24 -30.11 -17.73 -8.67
C GLY A 24 -29.35 -17.63 -7.35
N GLY A 25 -29.72 -18.45 -6.36
CA GLY A 25 -29.03 -18.53 -5.07
C GLY A 25 -27.56 -18.92 -5.22
N GLY A 26 -27.25 -19.88 -6.09
CA GLY A 26 -25.88 -20.29 -6.37
C GLY A 26 -25.02 -19.19 -7.01
N ILE A 27 -25.59 -18.40 -7.94
CA ILE A 27 -24.88 -17.27 -8.56
C ILE A 27 -24.60 -16.18 -7.53
N VAL A 28 -25.60 -15.79 -6.74
CA VAL A 28 -25.46 -14.75 -5.71
C VAL A 28 -24.43 -15.16 -4.66
N TYR A 29 -24.46 -16.41 -4.21
CA TYR A 29 -23.50 -16.93 -3.23
C TYR A 29 -22.05 -16.84 -3.73
N ASN A 30 -21.79 -17.26 -4.98
CA ASN A 30 -20.45 -17.17 -5.56
C ASN A 30 -19.99 -15.72 -5.72
N TRP A 31 -20.90 -14.82 -6.09
CA TRP A 31 -20.59 -13.40 -6.20
C TRP A 31 -20.24 -12.78 -4.84
N GLN A 32 -21.04 -13.04 -3.80
CA GLN A 32 -20.78 -12.61 -2.43
C GLN A 32 -19.42 -13.12 -1.93
N LYS A 33 -19.15 -14.42 -2.09
CA LYS A 33 -17.87 -15.03 -1.70
C LYS A 33 -16.67 -14.41 -2.41
N SER A 34 -16.82 -14.01 -3.68
CA SER A 34 -15.78 -13.31 -4.42
C SER A 34 -15.53 -11.90 -3.86
N ILE A 35 -16.59 -11.16 -3.55
CA ILE A 35 -16.51 -9.82 -2.94
C ILE A 35 -15.84 -9.91 -1.55
N ASP A 36 -16.26 -10.86 -0.72
CA ASP A 36 -15.72 -11.03 0.64
C ASP A 36 -14.21 -11.31 0.61
N ARG A 37 -13.76 -12.20 -0.27
CA ARG A 37 -12.32 -12.48 -0.45
C ARG A 37 -11.53 -11.24 -0.86
N LYS A 38 -12.07 -10.43 -1.78
CA LYS A 38 -11.42 -9.18 -2.20
C LYS A 38 -11.33 -8.19 -1.04
N ASN A 39 -12.39 -8.05 -0.26
CA ASN A 39 -12.43 -7.17 0.91
C ASN A 39 -11.45 -7.63 2.01
N GLN A 40 -11.36 -8.94 2.24
CA GLN A 40 -10.42 -9.51 3.20
C GLN A 40 -8.96 -9.18 2.81
N ILE A 41 -8.58 -9.45 1.56
CA ILE A 41 -7.23 -9.13 1.05
C ILE A 41 -6.94 -7.62 1.17
N LEU A 42 -7.91 -6.76 0.81
CA LEU A 42 -7.78 -5.31 0.97
C LEU A 42 -7.57 -4.90 2.43
N GLN A 43 -8.27 -5.53 3.38
CA GLN A 43 -8.15 -5.24 4.79
C GLN A 43 -6.80 -5.67 5.37
N GLU A 44 -6.31 -6.85 4.99
CA GLU A 44 -4.99 -7.36 5.37
C GLU A 44 -3.89 -6.42 4.87
N ARG A 45 -3.92 -6.03 3.59
CA ARG A 45 -2.95 -5.08 3.02
C ARG A 45 -2.98 -3.71 3.69
N ARG A 46 -4.17 -3.16 3.98
CA ARG A 46 -4.28 -1.89 4.72
C ARG A 46 -3.64 -1.97 6.10
N THR A 47 -3.69 -3.13 6.76
CA THR A 47 -3.01 -3.34 8.04
C THR A 47 -1.50 -3.36 7.87
N LEU A 48 -0.98 -4.05 6.84
CA LEU A 48 0.44 -4.01 6.50
C LEU A 48 0.92 -2.59 6.16
N TYR A 49 0.16 -1.82 5.38
CA TYR A 49 0.48 -0.42 5.06
C TYR A 49 0.56 0.45 6.33
N ARG A 50 -0.37 0.28 7.28
CA ARG A 50 -0.32 1.00 8.56
C ARG A 50 0.91 0.63 9.39
N ASN A 51 1.23 -0.67 9.48
CA ASN A 51 2.40 -1.14 10.21
C ASN A 51 3.69 -0.60 9.58
N PHE A 52 3.78 -0.62 8.25
CA PHE A 52 4.89 -0.05 7.49
C PHE A 52 5.08 1.44 7.77
N MET A 53 4.02 2.25 7.68
CA MET A 53 4.09 3.67 8.01
C MET A 53 4.52 3.91 9.46
N GLY A 54 3.99 3.12 10.40
CA GLY A 54 4.38 3.21 11.81
C GLY A 54 5.87 2.90 12.02
N LYS A 55 6.41 1.89 11.34
CA LYS A 55 7.85 1.56 11.43
C LYS A 55 8.76 2.57 10.76
N VAL A 56 8.34 3.16 9.63
CA VAL A 56 9.05 4.30 9.04
C VAL A 56 9.14 5.46 10.04
N GLN A 57 8.02 5.81 10.68
CA GLN A 57 8.03 6.90 11.68
C GLN A 57 8.90 6.59 12.89
N GLN A 58 8.90 5.34 13.37
CA GLN A 58 9.77 4.92 14.48
C GLN A 58 11.26 5.05 14.11
N LEU A 59 11.65 4.64 12.90
CA LEU A 59 13.02 4.81 12.42
C LEU A 59 13.44 6.27 12.31
N LEU A 60 12.56 7.14 11.81
CA LEU A 60 12.83 8.57 11.74
C LEU A 60 12.96 9.18 13.15
N LEU A 61 12.16 8.73 14.12
CA LEU A 61 12.29 9.16 15.51
C LEU A 61 13.59 8.69 16.14
N ASP A 62 14.01 7.44 15.94
CA ASP A 62 15.28 6.95 16.46
C ASP A 62 16.47 7.68 15.86
N LYS A 63 16.39 8.04 14.56
CA LYS A 63 17.33 8.95 13.91
C LYS A 63 17.40 10.30 14.64
N GLN A 64 16.25 10.95 14.83
CA GLN A 64 16.18 12.27 15.48
C GLN A 64 16.66 12.25 16.94
N MET A 65 16.49 11.12 17.62
CA MET A 65 16.91 10.93 19.01
C MET A 65 18.31 10.34 19.15
N ASP A 66 19.04 10.14 18.05
CA ASP A 66 20.37 9.52 18.00
C ASP A 66 20.45 8.15 18.73
N LYS A 67 19.41 7.32 18.58
CA LYS A 67 19.31 6.01 19.22
C LYS A 67 19.75 4.89 18.30
N ALA A 68 21.04 4.84 17.97
CA ALA A 68 21.62 3.90 17.00
C ALA A 68 21.21 2.43 17.24
N ASP A 69 21.30 1.94 18.48
CA ASP A 69 20.96 0.55 18.82
C ASP A 69 19.50 0.22 18.50
N LYS A 70 18.57 1.13 18.83
CA LYS A 70 17.13 0.95 18.53
C LYS A 70 16.86 1.07 17.04
N ALA A 71 17.57 1.96 16.37
CA ALA A 71 17.45 2.16 14.95
C ALA A 71 17.81 0.88 14.16
N VAL A 72 18.82 0.13 14.64
CA VAL A 72 19.18 -1.18 14.06
C VAL A 72 18.07 -2.22 14.26
N GLU A 73 17.51 -2.32 15.47
CA GLU A 73 16.41 -3.24 15.79
C GLU A 73 15.18 -2.95 14.92
N HIS A 74 14.70 -1.70 14.93
CA HIS A 74 13.55 -1.31 14.13
C HIS A 74 13.81 -1.38 12.62
N PHE A 75 15.07 -1.30 12.17
CA PHE A 75 15.41 -1.48 10.75
C PHE A 75 15.20 -2.93 10.31
N LEU A 76 15.50 -3.91 11.16
CA LEU A 76 15.21 -5.31 10.86
C LEU A 76 13.71 -5.57 10.75
N GLU A 77 12.91 -5.00 11.65
CA GLU A 77 11.44 -5.09 11.59
C GLU A 77 10.88 -4.40 10.34
N PHE A 78 11.45 -3.25 9.95
CA PHE A 78 11.13 -2.61 8.68
C PHE A 78 11.43 -3.53 7.49
N LYS A 79 12.57 -4.23 7.47
CA LYS A 79 12.91 -5.19 6.40
C LYS A 79 11.95 -6.37 6.35
N LEU A 80 11.46 -6.86 7.49
CA LEU A 80 10.43 -7.90 7.55
C LEU A 80 9.12 -7.40 6.91
N LEU A 81 8.68 -6.19 7.24
CA LEU A 81 7.49 -5.60 6.63
C LEU A 81 7.64 -5.38 5.12
N ILE A 82 8.83 -4.97 4.64
CA ILE A 82 9.10 -4.91 3.20
C ILE A 82 8.91 -6.29 2.56
N ALA A 83 9.43 -7.36 3.16
CA ALA A 83 9.28 -8.71 2.64
C ALA A 83 7.81 -9.17 2.58
N GLU A 84 7.04 -8.89 3.63
CA GLU A 84 5.60 -9.17 3.67
C GLU A 84 4.83 -8.38 2.60
N LEU A 85 5.17 -7.11 2.39
CA LEU A 85 4.57 -6.27 1.36
C LEU A 85 4.94 -6.74 -0.06
N LEU A 86 6.16 -7.23 -0.27
CA LEU A 86 6.58 -7.75 -1.58
C LEU A 86 5.77 -8.97 -2.04
N VAL A 87 5.21 -9.75 -1.10
CA VAL A 87 4.40 -10.94 -1.43
C VAL A 87 2.89 -10.66 -1.42
N THR A 88 2.44 -9.56 -0.81
CA THR A 88 1.00 -9.26 -0.63
C THR A 88 0.51 -8.05 -1.40
N ALA A 89 1.35 -7.02 -1.61
CA ALA A 89 0.97 -5.78 -2.26
C ALA A 89 0.88 -5.95 -3.79
N PRO A 90 0.08 -5.13 -4.50
CA PRO A 90 0.05 -5.16 -5.96
C PRO A 90 1.35 -4.57 -6.55
N ASP A 91 1.66 -4.93 -7.79
CA ASP A 91 2.90 -4.49 -8.48
C ASP A 91 3.08 -2.96 -8.51
N LYS A 92 1.97 -2.22 -8.60
CA LYS A 92 1.97 -0.74 -8.58
C LYS A 92 2.55 -0.17 -7.28
N VAL A 93 2.35 -0.85 -6.14
CA VAL A 93 2.93 -0.48 -4.84
C VAL A 93 4.37 -0.99 -4.72
N ILE A 94 4.65 -2.19 -5.25
CA ILE A 94 5.98 -2.82 -5.15
C ILE A 94 7.07 -1.98 -5.83
N ALA A 95 6.79 -1.40 -7.00
CA ALA A 95 7.77 -0.61 -7.74
C ALA A 95 8.35 0.58 -6.93
N PRO A 96 7.53 1.51 -6.39
CA PRO A 96 8.04 2.58 -5.54
C PRO A 96 8.54 2.06 -4.18
N LEU A 97 7.96 0.99 -3.62
CA LEU A 97 8.39 0.41 -2.35
C LEU A 97 9.87 -0.02 -2.37
N LYS A 98 10.33 -0.61 -3.48
CA LYS A 98 11.76 -0.96 -3.66
C LYS A 98 12.68 0.26 -3.62
N SER A 99 12.20 1.39 -4.16
CA SER A 99 12.95 2.66 -4.12
C SER A 99 13.00 3.19 -2.68
N THR A 100 11.89 3.10 -1.94
CA THR A 100 11.85 3.48 -0.53
C THR A 100 12.79 2.63 0.32
N ASP A 101 12.84 1.31 0.11
CA ASP A 101 13.75 0.40 0.81
C ASP A 101 15.22 0.75 0.55
N ALA A 102 15.59 0.98 -0.72
CA ALA A 102 16.94 1.38 -1.08
C ALA A 102 17.33 2.74 -0.47
N ALA A 103 16.43 3.73 -0.51
CA ALA A 103 16.65 5.05 0.04
C ALA A 103 16.75 5.03 1.58
N MET A 104 15.89 4.27 2.26
CA MET A 104 15.96 4.09 3.71
C MET A 104 17.28 3.42 4.12
N LYS A 105 17.70 2.37 3.41
CA LYS A 105 19.01 1.73 3.66
C LYS A 105 20.16 2.74 3.53
N ASN A 106 20.13 3.61 2.52
CA ASN A 106 21.14 4.65 2.36
C ASN A 106 21.08 5.67 3.50
N LEU A 107 19.89 6.13 3.89
CA LEU A 107 19.67 7.06 5.01
C LEU A 107 20.23 6.50 6.33
N MET A 108 19.92 5.25 6.64
CA MET A 108 20.43 4.57 7.83
C MET A 108 21.95 4.42 7.80
N ARG A 109 22.52 4.09 6.64
CA ARG A 109 23.97 4.01 6.45
C ARG A 109 24.61 5.35 6.76
N VAL A 110 24.20 6.43 6.09
CA VAL A 110 24.84 7.75 6.28
C VAL A 110 24.64 8.31 7.69
N THR A 111 23.53 7.98 8.35
CA THR A 111 23.27 8.45 9.72
C THR A 111 24.10 7.69 10.76
N PHE A 112 24.21 6.37 10.66
CA PHE A 112 24.71 5.53 11.76
C PHE A 112 26.08 4.84 11.50
N THR A 113 26.71 5.02 10.34
CA THR A 113 28.06 4.44 10.08
C THR A 113 29.25 5.32 10.50
N SER A 114 29.06 6.28 11.40
CA SER A 114 30.16 7.06 12.01
C SER A 114 30.97 6.22 13.02
N ASN A 115 31.85 5.36 12.53
CA ASN A 115 32.99 4.82 13.29
C ASN A 115 34.34 5.46 12.86
N SER A 116 34.34 6.43 11.93
CA SER A 116 35.56 6.97 11.31
C SER A 116 36.00 8.36 11.80
N GLY A 117 35.29 9.00 12.73
CA GLY A 117 35.73 10.27 13.34
C GLY A 117 35.74 11.48 12.40
N THR A 118 35.26 11.33 11.16
CA THR A 118 35.00 12.43 10.23
C THR A 118 33.54 12.86 10.35
N PRO A 119 33.25 14.14 10.66
CA PRO A 119 31.90 14.67 10.52
C PRO A 119 31.46 14.43 9.09
N PHE A 120 30.28 13.84 8.90
CA PHE A 120 29.67 13.83 7.57
C PHE A 120 29.46 15.29 7.14
N ASP A 121 29.68 15.59 5.86
CA ASP A 121 29.14 16.82 5.28
C ASP A 121 27.63 16.79 5.47
N ASP A 122 27.05 17.82 6.10
CA ASP A 122 25.62 17.95 6.34
C ASP A 122 24.80 17.75 5.04
N ASP A 123 25.42 18.05 3.89
CA ASP A 123 24.87 17.87 2.55
C ASP A 123 24.55 16.41 2.18
N ASP A 124 25.36 15.43 2.61
CA ASP A 124 25.14 14.01 2.29
C ASP A 124 23.92 13.44 3.02
N THR A 125 23.71 13.86 4.27
CA THR A 125 22.55 13.45 5.06
C THR A 125 21.28 14.11 4.54
N ALA A 126 21.34 15.40 4.22
CA ALA A 126 20.21 16.13 3.64
C ALA A 126 19.78 15.56 2.28
N SER A 127 20.73 15.15 1.44
CA SER A 127 20.43 14.45 0.18
C SER A 127 19.76 13.10 0.42
N ALA A 128 20.27 12.29 1.35
CA ALA A 128 19.70 10.99 1.65
C ALA A 128 18.29 11.08 2.26
N GLU A 129 18.01 12.11 3.07
CA GLU A 129 16.67 12.38 3.56
C GLU A 129 15.71 12.73 2.43
N ARG A 130 16.13 13.62 1.52
CA ARG A 130 15.31 14.01 0.37
C ARG A 130 14.96 12.81 -0.49
N ASP A 131 15.96 12.00 -0.86
CA ASP A 131 15.75 10.79 -1.66
C ASP A 131 14.79 9.80 -0.97
N PHE A 132 14.90 9.68 0.36
CA PHE A 132 14.01 8.86 1.15
C PHE A 132 12.58 9.36 1.12
N PHE A 133 12.34 10.65 1.42
CA PHE A 133 10.99 11.21 1.43
C PHE A 133 10.35 11.17 0.04
N ASP A 134 11.09 11.51 -1.00
CA ASP A 134 10.62 11.44 -2.39
C ASP A 134 10.17 10.02 -2.78
N ALA A 135 10.92 8.99 -2.36
CA ALA A 135 10.56 7.61 -2.60
C ALA A 135 9.40 7.15 -1.72
N TYR A 136 9.40 7.50 -0.44
CA TYR A 136 8.37 7.14 0.53
C TYR A 136 7.00 7.71 0.14
N GLU A 137 6.97 8.97 -0.29
CA GLU A 137 5.74 9.64 -0.72
C GLU A 137 5.10 8.98 -1.94
N LYS A 138 5.89 8.61 -2.96
CA LYS A 138 5.41 7.84 -4.11
C LYS A 138 4.80 6.51 -3.68
N THR A 139 5.43 5.83 -2.72
CA THR A 139 4.90 4.59 -2.13
C THR A 139 3.57 4.85 -1.42
N LEU A 140 3.44 5.93 -0.64
CA LEU A 140 2.18 6.29 0.04
C LEU A 140 1.04 6.58 -0.94
N ILE A 141 1.33 7.24 -2.07
CA ILE A 141 0.33 7.50 -3.11
C ILE A 141 -0.21 6.17 -3.65
N GLU A 142 0.66 5.24 -4.02
CA GLU A 142 0.23 3.95 -4.58
C GLU A 142 -0.47 3.08 -3.53
N MET A 143 -0.03 3.09 -2.27
CA MET A 143 -0.74 2.43 -1.17
C MET A 143 -2.14 3.02 -0.95
N ARG A 144 -2.28 4.34 -1.09
CA ARG A 144 -3.57 5.04 -1.01
C ARG A 144 -4.47 4.69 -2.19
N ARG A 145 -3.93 4.67 -3.42
CA ARG A 145 -4.65 4.23 -4.63
C ARG A 145 -5.14 2.80 -4.52
N ASP A 146 -4.30 1.89 -4.04
CA ASP A 146 -4.71 0.50 -3.81
C ASP A 146 -5.81 0.40 -2.75
N SER A 147 -5.74 1.21 -1.69
CA SER A 147 -6.69 1.17 -0.59
C SER A 147 -8.04 1.80 -0.93
N PHE A 148 -8.06 2.91 -1.66
CA PHE A 148 -9.26 3.74 -1.82
C PHE A 148 -9.63 4.02 -3.29
N GLY A 149 -8.78 3.64 -4.24
CA GLY A 149 -8.90 4.00 -5.64
C GLY A 149 -8.41 5.42 -5.96
N ASP A 150 -8.61 5.81 -7.22
CA ASP A 150 -8.34 7.16 -7.74
C ASP A 150 -9.46 8.11 -7.31
N THR A 151 -9.43 8.47 -6.03
CA THR A 151 -10.35 9.47 -5.46
C THR A 151 -9.79 10.86 -5.68
N GLU A 152 -10.67 11.87 -5.67
CA GLU A 152 -10.27 13.28 -5.71
C GLU A 152 -9.22 13.63 -4.64
N VAL A 153 -9.31 13.02 -3.44
CA VAL A 153 -8.33 13.23 -2.37
C VAL A 153 -6.98 12.60 -2.73
N THR A 154 -6.99 11.41 -3.34
CA THR A 154 -5.77 10.74 -3.82
C THR A 154 -5.08 11.56 -4.91
N ASP A 155 -5.84 12.10 -5.85
CA ASP A 155 -5.31 12.91 -6.95
C ASP A 155 -4.80 14.27 -6.46
N LYS A 156 -5.52 14.93 -5.56
CA LYS A 156 -5.06 16.16 -4.91
C LYS A 156 -3.79 15.94 -4.11
N PHE A 157 -3.72 14.84 -3.36
CA PHE A 157 -2.51 14.48 -2.61
C PHE A 157 -1.34 14.24 -3.55
N ALA A 158 -1.52 13.44 -4.59
CA ALA A 158 -0.47 13.18 -5.59
C ALA A 158 -0.01 14.45 -6.31
N LYS A 159 -0.94 15.34 -6.67
CA LYS A 159 -0.62 16.61 -7.32
C LYS A 159 0.15 17.55 -6.40
N ALA A 160 -0.32 17.74 -5.16
CA ALA A 160 0.38 18.54 -4.16
C ALA A 160 1.82 18.05 -3.95
N LEU A 161 2.02 16.74 -4.03
CA LEU A 161 3.32 16.11 -3.92
C LEU A 161 4.25 16.44 -5.09
N VAL A 162 3.75 16.29 -6.33
CA VAL A 162 4.49 16.66 -7.54
C VAL A 162 4.86 18.14 -7.53
N ASP A 163 3.94 19.00 -7.08
CA ASP A 163 4.17 20.44 -6.97
C ASP A 163 5.26 20.77 -5.92
N ALA A 164 5.23 20.09 -4.76
CA ALA A 164 6.25 20.25 -3.71
C ALA A 164 7.64 19.77 -4.15
N MET A 165 7.72 18.60 -4.80
CA MET A 165 8.98 18.08 -5.36
C MET A 165 9.55 18.99 -6.45
N SER A 166 8.68 19.57 -7.29
CA SER A 166 9.11 20.50 -8.34
C SER A 166 9.65 21.80 -7.74
N ALA A 167 9.08 22.27 -6.63
CA ALA A 167 9.55 23.46 -5.93
C ALA A 167 10.91 23.24 -5.22
N SER A 168 11.14 22.06 -4.61
CA SER A 168 12.39 21.75 -3.93
C SER A 168 13.59 21.65 -4.91
N LEU A 169 13.35 21.14 -6.12
CA LEU A 169 14.33 21.09 -7.22
C LEU A 169 14.77 22.47 -7.73
N ILE A 170 13.90 23.49 -7.61
CA ILE A 170 14.22 24.86 -8.03
C ILE A 170 15.07 25.58 -6.98
N ILE A 171 14.86 25.27 -5.69
CA ILE A 171 15.58 25.91 -4.58
C ILE A 171 16.98 25.33 -4.40
N GLY A 172 17.17 24.02 -4.61
CA GLY A 172 18.47 23.35 -4.47
C GLY A 172 19.49 23.58 -5.60
N LYS A 173 19.21 24.47 -6.57
CA LYS A 173 20.11 24.84 -7.68
C LYS A 173 20.73 26.24 -7.55
N ARG A 174 20.58 26.89 -6.39
CA ARG A 174 21.15 28.21 -6.10
C ARG A 174 22.30 28.13 -5.12
#